data_AF-A0A6M3ZW91-F1
#
_entry.id   AF-A0A6M3ZW91-F1
#
_cell.length_a   1.000
_cell.length_b   1.000
_cell.length_c   1.000
_cell.angle_alpha   90.00
_cell.angle_beta   90.00
_cell.angle_gamma   90.00
#
_symmetry.space_group_name_H-M   'P 1'
#
loop_
_entity.id
_entity.type
_entity.pdbx_description
1 polymer ?
#
loop_
_entity_poly.entity_id
_entity_poly.type
_entity_poly.pdbx_seq_one_letter_code
_entity_poly.pdbx_strand_id
1 'polypeptide(L)'
;MKIPEQIALWLQFNIYLITLDGYPPISFISGDNKTIMEPDVRWQLAVDTIDRCLVAGLMDVWNEGWMRENGLENSLALVNALAQHNPFDFEVPSDSAIYWIEPLLCSTDLCKYLVNKYELQKIEGHTICYPFMAEIEKVFEENAVGWRNAPLIDIRKD
;
A
#
# COMPACT_ATOMS: atom_id res chain seq x y z
N MET A 1 7.41 14.94 6.38
CA MET A 1 7.81 15.53 5.05
C MET A 1 6.60 15.51 4.14
N LYS A 2 6.52 16.31 3.07
CA LYS A 2 5.42 16.16 2.10
C LYS A 2 5.66 14.99 1.14
N ILE A 3 4.59 14.31 0.76
CA ILE A 3 4.61 13.26 -0.27
C ILE A 3 4.80 13.93 -1.64
N PRO A 4 5.73 13.47 -2.50
CA PRO A 4 5.87 13.98 -3.86
C PRO A 4 4.58 13.86 -4.66
N GLU A 5 4.26 14.86 -5.50
CA GLU A 5 2.96 14.95 -6.19
C GLU A 5 2.58 13.68 -6.98
N GLN A 6 3.55 13.09 -7.70
CA GLN A 6 3.31 11.87 -8.46
C GLN A 6 2.91 10.69 -7.56
N ILE A 7 3.55 10.58 -6.40
CA ILE A 7 3.24 9.56 -5.40
C ILE A 7 1.92 9.89 -4.72
N ALA A 8 1.62 11.17 -4.47
CA ALA A 8 0.36 11.60 -3.87
C ALA A 8 -0.84 11.24 -4.76
N LEU A 9 -0.75 11.47 -6.08
CA LEU A 9 -1.80 11.09 -7.02
C LEU A 9 -2.00 9.56 -7.06
N TRP A 10 -0.91 8.80 -7.17
CA TRP A 10 -0.96 7.34 -7.13
C TRP A 10 -1.54 6.82 -5.81
N LEU A 11 -1.11 7.35 -4.67
CA LEU A 11 -1.60 6.95 -3.35
C LEU A 11 -3.08 7.25 -3.17
N GLN A 12 -3.53 8.45 -3.54
CA GLN A 12 -4.95 8.82 -3.52
C GLN A 12 -5.79 7.82 -4.31
N PHE A 13 -5.35 7.46 -5.51
CA PHE A 13 -6.05 6.51 -6.36
C PHE A 13 -6.12 5.12 -5.70
N ASN A 14 -5.02 4.62 -5.14
CA ASN A 14 -5.01 3.31 -4.46
C ASN A 14 -5.88 3.30 -3.19
N ILE A 15 -5.85 4.37 -2.39
CA ILE A 15 -6.73 4.51 -1.21
C ILE A 15 -8.20 4.52 -1.63
N TYR A 16 -8.55 5.19 -2.73
CA TYR A 16 -9.91 5.13 -3.25
C TYR A 16 -10.28 3.70 -3.69
N LEU A 17 -9.43 3.03 -4.48
CA LEU A 17 -9.72 1.69 -5.01
C LEU A 17 -9.95 0.64 -3.91
N ILE A 18 -9.18 0.67 -2.82
CA ILE A 18 -9.35 -0.28 -1.71
C ILE A 18 -10.66 -0.06 -0.92
N THR A 19 -11.37 1.04 -1.15
CA THR A 19 -12.74 1.21 -0.63
C THR A 19 -13.80 0.47 -1.44
N LEU A 20 -13.45 0.01 -2.65
CA LEU A 20 -14.39 -0.63 -3.58
C LEU A 20 -14.41 -2.15 -3.44
N ASP A 21 -13.26 -2.78 -3.18
CA ASP A 21 -13.13 -4.24 -3.03
C ASP A 21 -11.86 -4.63 -2.24
N GLY A 22 -11.68 -5.92 -1.96
CA GLY A 22 -10.41 -6.48 -1.48
C GLY A 22 -9.34 -6.44 -2.57
N TYR A 23 -8.17 -5.91 -2.24
CA TYR A 23 -7.08 -5.66 -3.19
C TYR A 23 -5.82 -6.46 -2.86
N PRO A 24 -5.29 -7.27 -3.79
CA PRO A 24 -4.03 -7.97 -3.53
C PRO A 24 -2.87 -6.96 -3.42
N PRO A 25 -1.85 -7.20 -2.57
CA PRO A 25 -0.69 -6.32 -2.45
C PRO A 25 -0.01 -5.99 -3.79
N ILE A 26 -0.02 -6.91 -4.75
CA ILE A 26 0.56 -6.72 -6.10
C ILE A 26 -0.03 -5.51 -6.83
N SER A 27 -1.25 -5.10 -6.47
CA SER A 27 -1.91 -3.94 -7.08
C SER A 27 -1.14 -2.63 -6.83
N PHE A 28 -0.44 -2.50 -5.70
CA PHE A 28 0.39 -1.34 -5.37
C PHE A 28 1.66 -1.24 -6.24
N ILE A 29 2.03 -2.32 -6.91
CA ILE A 29 3.16 -2.35 -7.87
C ILE A 29 2.67 -2.11 -9.30
N SER A 30 1.36 -2.30 -9.52
CA SER A 30 0.68 -2.13 -10.80
C SER A 30 0.18 -0.69 -11.02
N GLY A 31 -0.17 -0.35 -12.26
CA GLY A 31 -0.62 1.00 -12.64
C GLY A 31 0.46 1.85 -13.33
N ASP A 32 0.23 3.17 -13.40
CA ASP A 32 1.09 4.14 -14.11
C ASP A 32 2.54 4.18 -13.61
N ASN A 33 2.81 3.66 -12.41
CA ASN A 33 4.18 3.51 -11.91
C ASN A 33 5.04 2.60 -12.81
N LYS A 34 4.45 1.64 -13.53
CA LYS A 34 5.18 0.68 -14.38
C LYS A 34 6.05 1.34 -15.45
N THR A 35 5.68 2.53 -15.90
CA THR A 35 6.40 3.27 -16.95
C THR A 35 7.33 4.36 -16.40
N ILE A 36 7.29 4.62 -15.09
CA ILE A 36 7.93 5.80 -14.48
C ILE A 36 9.04 5.41 -13.50
N MET A 37 9.00 4.21 -12.90
CA MET A 37 9.94 3.81 -11.85
C MET A 37 10.58 2.44 -12.10
N GLU A 38 11.87 2.33 -11.79
CA GLU A 38 12.61 1.07 -11.79
C GLU A 38 11.93 0.02 -10.90
N PRO A 39 12.02 -1.29 -11.21
CA PRO A 39 11.36 -2.36 -10.46
C PRO A 39 11.57 -2.26 -8.94
N ASP A 40 12.83 -2.12 -8.49
CA ASP A 40 13.16 -2.05 -7.07
C ASP A 40 12.52 -0.85 -6.36
N VAL A 41 12.43 0.29 -7.05
CA VAL A 41 11.81 1.51 -6.51
C VAL A 41 10.31 1.29 -6.33
N ARG A 42 9.66 0.62 -7.29
CA ARG A 42 8.24 0.26 -7.20
C ARG A 42 7.97 -0.73 -6.08
N TRP A 43 8.82 -1.75 -5.96
CA TRP A 43 8.72 -2.73 -4.89
C TRP A 43 8.83 -2.04 -3.53
N GLN A 44 9.89 -1.25 -3.33
CA GLN A 44 10.08 -0.51 -2.07
C GLN A 44 8.89 0.40 -1.78
N LEU A 45 8.43 1.18 -2.77
CA LEU A 45 7.29 2.09 -2.60
C LEU A 45 6.00 1.35 -2.20
N ALA A 46 5.75 0.18 -2.78
CA ALA A 46 4.57 -0.63 -2.45
C ALA A 46 4.64 -1.14 -1.00
N VAL A 47 5.76 -1.73 -0.58
CA VAL A 47 5.99 -2.19 0.80
C VAL A 47 5.79 -1.03 1.78
N ASP A 48 6.46 0.08 1.52
CA ASP A 48 6.41 1.29 2.34
C ASP A 48 5.01 1.89 2.45
N THR A 49 4.20 1.79 1.40
CA THR A 49 2.84 2.34 1.38
C THR A 49 1.87 1.44 2.12
N ILE A 50 1.98 0.13 1.91
CA ILE A 50 1.17 -0.87 2.61
C ILE A 50 1.43 -0.78 4.11
N ASP A 51 2.70 -0.70 4.53
CA ASP A 51 3.08 -0.54 5.94
C ASP A 51 2.47 0.73 6.55
N ARG A 52 2.64 1.88 5.89
CA ARG A 52 2.04 3.15 6.33
C ARG A 52 0.53 3.05 6.51
N CYS A 53 -0.16 2.44 5.57
CA CYS A 53 -1.61 2.35 5.60
C CYS A 53 -2.11 1.37 6.66
N LEU A 54 -1.41 0.25 6.87
CA LEU A 54 -1.72 -0.71 7.94
C LEU A 54 -1.48 -0.08 9.32
N VAL A 55 -0.30 0.52 9.54
CA VAL A 55 0.05 1.14 10.84
C VAL A 55 -0.86 2.32 11.15
N ALA A 56 -1.20 3.14 10.16
CA ALA A 56 -2.07 4.30 10.36
C ALA A 56 -3.58 3.95 10.38
N GLY A 57 -3.93 2.66 10.29
CA GLY A 57 -5.31 2.19 10.37
C GLY A 57 -6.18 2.63 9.18
N LEU A 58 -5.59 2.85 8.01
CA LEU A 58 -6.31 3.08 6.74
C LEU A 58 -6.63 1.76 6.02
N MET A 59 -5.84 0.73 6.26
CA MET A 59 -6.01 -0.60 5.69
C MET A 59 -6.00 -1.66 6.77
N ASP A 60 -6.61 -2.80 6.46
CA ASP A 60 -6.51 -4.04 7.23
C ASP A 60 -6.28 -5.22 6.28
N VAL A 61 -5.95 -6.39 6.85
CA VAL A 61 -5.78 -7.63 6.10
C VAL A 61 -7.09 -8.40 6.11
N TRP A 62 -7.70 -8.59 4.94
CA TRP A 62 -8.95 -9.34 4.79
C TRP A 62 -8.73 -10.82 5.07
N ASN A 63 -7.68 -11.43 4.50
CA ASN A 63 -7.49 -12.87 4.54
C ASN A 63 -6.64 -13.31 5.76
N GLU A 64 -7.18 -13.11 6.97
CA GLU A 64 -6.53 -13.53 8.21
C GLU A 64 -6.32 -15.06 8.29
N GLY A 65 -7.15 -15.85 7.60
CA GLY A 65 -7.00 -17.31 7.53
C GLY A 65 -5.68 -17.68 6.87
N TRP A 66 -5.43 -17.12 5.69
CA TRP A 66 -4.17 -17.30 4.98
C TRP A 66 -2.96 -16.80 5.78
N MET A 67 -3.10 -15.66 6.47
CA MET A 67 -2.03 -15.15 7.35
C MET A 67 -1.61 -16.19 8.39
N ARG A 68 -2.58 -16.81 9.09
CA ARG A 68 -2.31 -17.85 10.08
C ARG A 68 -1.69 -19.11 9.48
N GLU A 69 -2.18 -19.55 8.33
CA GLU A 69 -1.65 -20.73 7.63
C GLU A 69 -0.19 -20.56 7.20
N ASN A 70 0.23 -19.32 6.92
CA ASN A 70 1.61 -18.97 6.56
C ASN A 70 2.44 -18.47 7.75
N GLY A 71 1.95 -18.61 8.99
CA GLY A 71 2.70 -18.23 10.20
C GLY A 71 2.91 -16.73 10.38
N LEU A 72 2.07 -15.89 9.75
CA LEU A 72 2.14 -14.44 9.85
C LEU A 72 1.20 -13.95 10.96
N GLU A 73 1.77 -13.53 12.08
CA GLU A 73 1.02 -13.20 13.29
C GLU A 73 0.37 -11.81 13.29
N ASN A 74 0.86 -10.88 12.45
CA ASN A 74 0.42 -9.49 12.41
C ASN A 74 0.78 -8.80 11.09
N SER A 75 0.33 -7.56 10.92
CA SER A 75 0.63 -6.73 9.75
C SER A 75 2.14 -6.54 9.51
N LEU A 76 2.94 -6.38 10.57
CA LEU A 76 4.40 -6.27 10.45
C LEU A 76 5.02 -7.55 9.86
N ALA A 77 4.52 -8.73 10.22
CA ALA A 77 4.97 -10.00 9.64
C ALA A 77 4.66 -10.07 8.14
N LEU A 78 3.46 -9.62 7.73
CA LEU A 78 3.11 -9.51 6.31
C LEU A 78 4.03 -8.56 5.57
N VAL A 79 4.24 -7.34 6.08
CA VAL A 79 5.10 -6.35 5.42
C VAL A 79 6.53 -6.85 5.29
N ASN A 80 7.06 -7.54 6.32
CA ASN A 80 8.37 -8.18 6.23
C ASN A 80 8.42 -9.29 5.17
N ALA A 81 7.35 -10.07 5.01
CA ALA A 81 7.27 -11.06 3.94
C ALA A 81 7.25 -10.38 2.56
N LEU A 82 6.42 -9.34 2.37
CA LEU A 82 6.43 -8.56 1.13
C LEU A 82 7.81 -7.95 0.82
N ALA A 83 8.57 -7.52 1.83
CA ALA A 83 9.92 -7.01 1.65
C ALA A 83 10.95 -8.10 1.29
N GLN A 84 10.68 -9.37 1.60
CA GLN A 84 11.58 -10.50 1.33
C GLN A 84 11.28 -11.21 0.02
N HIS A 85 10.06 -11.10 -0.48
CA HIS A 85 9.60 -11.81 -1.66
C HIS A 85 9.53 -10.86 -2.86
N ASN A 86 10.39 -11.05 -3.87
CA ASN A 86 10.42 -10.20 -5.04
C ASN A 86 9.11 -10.32 -5.85
N PRO A 87 8.32 -9.25 -6.02
CA PRO A 87 7.06 -9.29 -6.74
C PRO A 87 7.20 -9.40 -8.25
N PHE A 88 8.42 -9.36 -8.79
CA PHE A 88 8.68 -9.53 -10.23
C PHE A 88 9.23 -10.92 -10.56
N ASP A 89 9.55 -11.72 -9.54
CA ASP A 89 10.04 -13.08 -9.70
C ASP A 89 8.88 -14.09 -9.58
N PHE A 90 8.23 -14.32 -10.72
CA PHE A 90 7.10 -15.25 -10.87
C PHE A 90 7.51 -16.59 -11.49
N GLU A 91 8.75 -17.03 -11.34
CA GLU A 91 9.15 -18.36 -11.82
C GLU A 91 8.34 -19.45 -11.13
N VAL A 92 7.63 -20.30 -11.89
CA VAL A 92 6.76 -21.32 -11.29
C VAL A 92 7.60 -22.52 -10.83
N PRO A 93 7.45 -23.00 -9.57
CA PRO A 93 6.61 -22.47 -8.49
C PRO A 93 7.30 -21.33 -7.72
N SER A 94 6.69 -20.14 -7.69
CA SER A 94 7.26 -18.99 -6.97
C SER A 94 6.55 -18.85 -5.63
N ASP A 95 7.29 -19.13 -4.56
CA ASP A 95 6.87 -18.82 -3.20
C ASP A 95 6.63 -17.31 -3.03
N SER A 96 7.14 -16.44 -3.91
CA SER A 96 6.89 -15.00 -3.83
C SER A 96 5.46 -14.62 -4.23
N ALA A 97 4.88 -15.28 -5.24
CA ALA A 97 3.58 -14.91 -5.77
C ALA A 97 2.46 -14.96 -4.72
N ILE A 98 2.52 -15.95 -3.81
CA ILE A 98 1.49 -16.17 -2.80
C ILE A 98 1.36 -14.97 -1.84
N TYR A 99 2.47 -14.37 -1.42
CA TYR A 99 2.48 -13.21 -0.52
C TYR A 99 1.93 -11.95 -1.18
N TRP A 100 2.07 -11.83 -2.50
CA TRP A 100 1.61 -10.65 -3.24
C TRP A 100 0.15 -10.74 -3.71
N ILE A 101 -0.48 -11.91 -3.65
CA ILE A 101 -1.83 -12.16 -4.18
C ILE A 101 -2.82 -12.50 -3.07
N GLU A 102 -2.50 -13.46 -2.20
CA GLU A 102 -3.47 -14.09 -1.29
C GLU A 102 -3.89 -13.27 -0.05
N PRO A 103 -3.06 -12.39 0.56
CA PRO A 103 -3.44 -11.75 1.82
C PRO A 103 -4.69 -10.86 1.72
N LEU A 104 -4.98 -10.32 0.54
CA LEU A 104 -6.04 -9.34 0.23
C LEU A 104 -6.17 -8.20 1.27
N LEU A 105 -5.86 -6.99 0.87
CA LEU A 105 -5.97 -5.80 1.70
C LEU A 105 -7.38 -5.20 1.57
N CYS A 106 -7.91 -4.65 2.67
CA CYS A 106 -9.22 -4.01 2.69
C CYS A 106 -9.17 -2.65 3.39
N SER A 107 -10.18 -1.82 3.12
CA SER A 107 -10.30 -0.50 3.75
C SER A 107 -10.94 -0.58 5.13
N THR A 108 -10.38 0.17 6.07
CA THR A 108 -10.99 0.41 7.38
C THR A 108 -12.13 1.43 7.30
N ASP A 109 -12.88 1.58 8.39
CA ASP A 109 -13.89 2.62 8.52
C ASP A 109 -13.30 4.04 8.45
N LEU A 110 -12.08 4.24 8.98
CA LEU A 110 -11.37 5.51 8.87
C LEU A 110 -11.11 5.86 7.40
N CYS A 111 -10.61 4.90 6.62
CA CYS A 111 -10.35 5.08 5.20
C CYS A 111 -11.63 5.44 4.43
N LYS A 112 -12.71 4.68 4.63
CA LYS A 112 -14.02 4.96 4.02
C LYS A 112 -14.56 6.33 4.42
N TYR A 113 -14.43 6.71 5.69
CA TYR A 113 -14.83 8.03 6.19
C TYR A 113 -14.07 9.14 5.45
N LEU A 114 -12.75 9.05 5.35
CA LEU A 114 -11.93 10.07 4.69
C LEU A 114 -12.25 10.17 3.19
N VAL A 115 -12.34 9.03 2.50
CA VAL A 115 -12.69 8.99 1.07
C VAL A 115 -14.05 9.66 0.81
N ASN A 116 -15.05 9.40 1.65
CA ASN A 116 -16.37 10.03 1.57
C ASN A 116 -16.35 11.53 1.93
N LYS A 117 -15.63 11.91 3.01
CA LYS A 117 -15.50 13.30 3.49
C LYS A 117 -14.98 14.24 2.40
N TYR A 118 -14.05 13.75 1.57
CA TYR A 118 -13.44 14.52 0.49
C TYR A 118 -13.99 14.18 -0.91
N GLU A 119 -15.06 13.37 -0.97
CA GLU A 119 -15.79 13.01 -2.20
C GLU A 119 -14.90 12.54 -3.35
N LEU A 120 -13.91 11.69 -3.08
CA LEU A 120 -12.91 11.27 -4.08
C LEU A 120 -13.53 10.62 -5.34
N GLN A 121 -14.70 9.99 -5.21
CA GLN A 121 -15.45 9.42 -6.33
C GLN A 121 -15.89 10.46 -7.38
N LYS A 122 -15.88 11.75 -7.04
CA LYS A 122 -16.24 12.87 -7.94
C LYS A 122 -15.02 13.52 -8.59
N ILE A 123 -13.81 13.13 -8.18
CA ILE A 123 -12.57 13.75 -8.64
C ILE A 123 -12.10 13.02 -9.89
N GLU A 124 -11.75 13.77 -10.93
CA GLU A 124 -11.15 13.19 -12.14
C GLU A 124 -9.85 12.47 -11.79
N GLY A 125 -9.62 11.28 -12.36
CA GLY A 125 -8.54 10.36 -11.95
C GLY A 125 -7.11 10.90 -12.04
N HIS A 126 -6.91 12.08 -12.63
CA HIS A 126 -5.61 12.74 -12.77
C HIS A 126 -5.45 14.00 -11.89
N THR A 127 -6.41 14.28 -11.00
CA THR A 127 -6.39 15.46 -10.12
C THR A 127 -6.13 15.08 -8.66
N ILE A 128 -5.14 15.74 -8.06
CA ILE A 128 -4.84 15.58 -6.62
C ILE A 128 -5.83 16.39 -5.79
N CYS A 129 -6.49 15.74 -4.84
CA CYS A 129 -7.25 16.36 -3.77
C CYS A 129 -6.30 16.76 -2.64
N TYR A 130 -5.70 17.95 -2.74
CA TYR A 130 -4.75 18.44 -1.73
C TYR A 130 -5.30 18.42 -0.28
N PRO A 131 -6.57 18.76 -0.01
CA PRO A 131 -7.12 18.66 1.35
C PRO A 131 -7.17 17.23 1.89
N PHE A 132 -7.48 16.25 1.03
CA PHE A 132 -7.44 14.83 1.40
C PHE A 132 -6.00 14.39 1.66
N MET A 133 -5.07 14.70 0.77
CA MET A 133 -3.67 14.31 0.92
C MET A 133 -3.01 14.92 2.16
N ALA A 134 -3.35 16.17 2.51
CA ALA A 134 -2.89 16.80 3.74
C ALA A 134 -3.38 16.04 4.99
N GLU A 135 -4.61 15.51 4.96
CA GLU A 135 -5.13 14.68 6.05
C GLU A 135 -4.43 13.31 6.11
N ILE A 136 -4.14 12.69 4.95
CA ILE A 136 -3.35 11.45 4.90
C ILE A 136 -1.94 11.66 5.47
N GLU A 137 -1.26 12.74 5.09
CA GLU A 137 0.05 13.10 5.65
C GLU A 137 -0.03 13.26 7.17
N LYS A 138 -1.06 13.95 7.67
CA LYS A 138 -1.28 14.11 9.12
C LYS A 138 -1.51 12.76 9.81
N VAL A 139 -2.36 11.91 9.26
CA VAL A 139 -2.64 10.56 9.78
C VAL A 139 -1.37 9.71 9.84
N PHE A 140 -0.50 9.78 8.82
CA PHE A 140 0.79 9.11 8.85
C PHE A 140 1.74 9.67 9.91
N GLU A 141 1.85 10.99 10.04
CA GLU A 141 2.71 11.64 11.05
C GLU A 141 2.23 11.32 12.48
N GLU A 142 0.92 11.32 12.74
CA GLU A 142 0.33 10.97 14.05
C GLU A 142 0.58 9.52 14.45
N ASN A 143 0.77 8.62 13.49
CA ASN A 143 1.08 7.21 13.70
C ASN A 143 2.58 6.88 13.53
N ALA A 144 3.45 7.90 13.55
CA ALA A 144 4.91 7.76 13.44
C ALA A 144 5.42 7.07 12.16
N VAL A 145 4.61 7.08 11.10
CA VAL A 145 4.92 6.53 9.77
C VAL A 145 4.90 7.61 8.68
N GLY A 146 5.16 8.86 9.07
CA GLY A 146 5.26 10.02 8.19
C GLY A 146 6.18 9.80 6.99
N TRP A 147 5.94 10.57 5.92
CA TRP A 147 6.76 10.46 4.71
C TRP A 147 8.23 10.81 5.00
N ARG A 148 9.14 9.99 4.48
CA ARG A 148 10.60 10.15 4.60
C ARG A 148 11.31 9.48 3.43
N ASN A 149 12.53 9.94 3.12
CA ASN A 149 13.32 9.40 2.00
C ASN A 149 13.96 8.03 2.30
N ALA A 150 13.97 7.60 3.56
CA ALA A 150 14.47 6.30 3.97
C ALA A 150 13.30 5.31 4.09
N PRO A 151 13.45 4.06 3.62
CA PRO A 151 12.39 3.07 3.71
C PRO A 151 11.95 2.80 5.15
N LEU A 152 10.74 2.28 5.33
CA LEU A 152 10.30 1.78 6.63
C LEU A 152 10.96 0.44 6.95
N ILE A 153 11.00 -0.44 5.96
CA ILE A 153 11.65 -1.75 5.96
C ILE A 153 12.37 -1.90 4.62
N ASP A 154 13.65 -2.26 4.62
CA ASP A 154 14.42 -2.48 3.39
C ASP A 154 13.97 -3.76 2.67
N ILE A 155 13.75 -3.68 1.35
CA ILE A 155 13.58 -4.86 0.50
C ILE A 155 14.86 -5.69 0.42
N ARG A 156 14.74 -7.02 0.30
CA ARG A 156 15.87 -7.93 0.10
C ARG A 156 15.97 -8.33 -1.36
N LYS A 157 17.12 -8.09 -1.97
CA LYS A 157 17.35 -8.28 -3.42
C LYS A 157 18.08 -9.59 -3.74
N ASP A 158 17.96 -10.57 -2.85
CA ASP A 158 18.68 -11.85 -2.95
C ASP A 158 18.25 -12.66 -4.18
#